data_AF-L0DSC3-F1
#
_entry.id   AF-L0DSC3-F1
#
_cell.length_a   1.000
_cell.length_b   1.000
_cell.length_c   1.000
_cell.angle_alpha   90.00
_cell.angle_beta   90.00
_cell.angle_gamma   90.00
#
_symmetry.space_group_name_H-M   'P 1'
#
loop_
_entity.id
_entity.type
_entity.pdbx_description
1 polymer ?
#
loop_
_entity_poly.entity_id
_entity_poly.type
_entity_poly.pdbx_seq_one_letter_code
_entity_poly.pdbx_strand_id
1 'polypeptide(L)'
;MKFIDEATITVKAGDGGNGCVSFRREKYIPFGGPDGGDGGDGGSVWLVGDSGLNTLADFRFQRRFEAERGENGHGRNRTGRSGTDLEVPVPVGTQVFDAETGELIGDVTRPGQRLLVAQGGFHGLGNTRYKSSTNRTPRQSKPGTPGDLRSLKLELKVLADVGLLGLPNAGKSTLLKQVSAAEPKIADYPFTTLHPQLGVVRVGPTQSFVMADIPGLIEGAAEGAGLGIRFLKHLGRTRLLLHLVDVAPPDPDLDPLEAVETVVAELEQYSAELARLPRWLVLNKVDLLDADAVSALRERAAAKTGPDRPIFEISAATGTGVAALVQAAMREIEQRSGSREGMDAEDGGDA
;
A
#
# COMPACT_ATOMS: atom_id res chain seq x y z
N MET A 1 -15.03 6.81 -7.03
CA MET A 1 -13.61 6.64 -7.41
C MET A 1 -13.28 5.15 -7.43
N LYS A 2 -12.65 4.59 -8.46
CA LYS A 2 -12.36 3.14 -8.51
C LYS A 2 -11.35 2.78 -7.41
N PHE A 3 -11.63 1.75 -6.61
CA PHE A 3 -10.60 0.95 -5.91
C PHE A 3 -9.60 0.46 -6.95
N ILE A 4 -8.34 0.80 -6.79
CA ILE A 4 -7.31 0.47 -7.76
C ILE A 4 -6.21 -0.22 -6.97
N ASP A 5 -6.37 -1.52 -6.91
CA ASP A 5 -5.34 -2.50 -6.63
C ASP A 5 -4.33 -2.58 -7.77
N GLU A 6 -4.65 -2.10 -8.98
CA GLU A 6 -3.75 -2.11 -10.13
C GLU A 6 -3.51 -0.73 -10.78
N ALA A 7 -2.28 -0.22 -10.73
CA ALA A 7 -1.92 1.01 -11.42
C ALA A 7 -0.84 0.77 -12.48
N THR A 8 -0.96 1.41 -13.63
CA THR A 8 0.11 1.45 -14.64
C THR A 8 0.75 2.82 -14.64
N ILE A 9 2.07 2.85 -14.45
CA ILE A 9 2.87 4.07 -14.44
C ILE A 9 4.02 3.95 -15.43
N THR A 10 4.48 5.08 -15.94
CA THR A 10 5.68 5.17 -16.76
C THR A 10 6.79 5.83 -15.94
N VAL A 11 7.90 5.11 -15.79
CA VAL A 11 9.10 5.60 -15.11
C VAL A 11 10.20 5.85 -16.12
N LYS A 12 10.86 6.99 -16.01
CA LYS A 12 12.04 7.33 -16.79
C LYS A 12 13.19 7.72 -15.86
N ALA A 13 14.28 6.98 -15.90
CA ALA A 13 15.49 7.37 -15.21
C ALA A 13 16.19 8.53 -15.93
N GLY A 14 17.04 9.24 -15.21
CA GLY A 14 17.83 10.34 -15.76
C GLY A 14 18.83 9.82 -16.78
N ASP A 15 19.01 10.55 -17.88
CA ASP A 15 20.07 10.25 -18.84
C ASP A 15 21.43 10.67 -18.26
N GLY A 16 22.51 10.02 -18.69
CA GLY A 16 23.86 10.44 -18.35
C GLY A 16 24.22 11.79 -18.97
N GLY A 17 25.03 12.55 -18.25
CA GLY A 17 25.64 13.78 -18.74
C GLY A 17 26.68 13.49 -19.82
N ASN A 18 26.83 14.39 -20.80
CA ASN A 18 27.80 14.19 -21.87
C ASN A 18 29.22 14.55 -21.44
N GLY A 19 30.21 13.79 -21.91
CA GLY A 19 31.61 14.17 -21.78
C GLY A 19 31.97 15.38 -22.64
N CYS A 20 32.82 16.25 -22.11
CA CYS A 20 33.24 17.48 -22.79
C CYS A 20 34.50 17.27 -23.62
N VAL A 21 34.59 17.94 -24.77
CA VAL A 21 35.85 18.15 -25.48
C VAL A 21 36.33 19.56 -25.17
N SER A 22 37.42 19.67 -24.39
CA SER A 22 38.02 20.96 -24.06
C SER A 22 39.54 20.88 -24.07
N PHE A 23 40.17 22.03 -24.28
CA PHE A 23 41.63 22.18 -24.22
C PHE A 23 41.99 23.40 -23.38
N ARG A 24 43.04 23.26 -22.57
CA ARG A 24 43.54 24.37 -21.75
C ARG A 24 44.00 25.52 -22.63
N ARG A 25 43.59 26.73 -22.30
CA ARG A 25 44.01 27.97 -22.99
C ARG A 25 44.59 28.93 -21.96
N GLU A 26 45.89 29.21 -22.08
CA GLU A 26 46.62 30.13 -21.22
C GLU A 26 47.43 31.09 -22.09
N LYS A 27 47.55 32.36 -21.66
CA LYS A 27 48.16 33.44 -22.45
C LYS A 27 49.58 33.15 -22.94
N TYR A 28 50.34 32.32 -22.20
CA TYR A 28 51.72 31.99 -22.48
C TYR A 28 51.93 30.52 -22.89
N ILE A 29 50.86 29.74 -23.11
CA ILE A 29 50.93 28.34 -23.52
C ILE A 29 50.22 28.19 -24.87
N PRO A 30 50.97 28.02 -25.98
CA PRO A 30 50.39 27.96 -27.33
C PRO A 30 49.43 26.78 -27.54
N PHE A 31 49.74 25.60 -26.96
CA PHE A 31 48.93 24.38 -27.08
C PHE A 31 48.80 23.71 -25.71
N GLY A 32 47.71 24.01 -25.01
CA GLY A 32 47.38 23.32 -23.77
C GLY A 32 46.88 21.89 -24.02
N GLY A 33 47.14 21.01 -23.05
CA GLY A 33 46.61 19.64 -23.08
C GLY A 33 45.07 19.59 -23.00
N PRO A 34 44.47 18.41 -23.27
CA PRO A 34 43.04 18.21 -23.09
C PRO A 34 42.63 18.46 -21.63
N ASP A 35 41.50 19.13 -21.44
CA ASP A 35 40.90 19.39 -20.13
C ASP A 35 39.37 19.29 -20.11
N GLY A 36 38.78 18.50 -21.00
CA GLY A 36 37.36 18.18 -20.92
C GLY A 36 37.09 17.19 -19.79
N GLY A 37 36.19 17.57 -18.88
CA GLY A 37 35.68 16.67 -17.83
C GLY A 37 34.63 15.67 -18.35
N ASP A 38 34.39 14.65 -17.53
CA ASP A 38 33.34 13.65 -17.73
C ASP A 38 31.95 14.22 -17.37
N GLY A 39 30.88 13.60 -17.86
CA GLY A 39 29.52 13.93 -17.41
C GLY A 39 29.24 13.45 -15.97
N GLY A 40 28.08 13.80 -15.44
CA GLY A 40 27.51 13.18 -14.25
C GLY A 40 26.59 12.00 -14.62
N ASP A 41 26.39 11.07 -13.68
CA ASP A 41 25.43 9.98 -13.86
C ASP A 41 23.99 10.51 -13.78
N GLY A 42 23.06 9.85 -14.45
CA GLY A 42 21.64 10.14 -14.31
C GLY A 42 21.07 9.60 -13.00
N GLY A 43 20.06 10.27 -12.45
CA GLY A 43 19.33 9.78 -11.29
C GLY A 43 18.53 8.51 -11.61
N SER A 44 18.44 7.60 -10.66
CA SER A 44 17.63 6.39 -10.76
C SER A 44 16.24 6.59 -10.18
N VAL A 45 15.28 5.74 -10.58
CA VAL A 45 13.93 5.73 -10.01
C VAL A 45 13.78 4.54 -9.07
N TRP A 46 13.38 4.83 -7.84
CA TRP A 46 13.16 3.85 -6.78
C TRP A 46 11.70 3.87 -6.34
N LEU A 47 11.11 2.70 -6.15
CA LEU A 47 9.87 2.58 -5.39
C LEU A 47 10.22 2.38 -3.91
N VAL A 48 9.55 3.10 -3.02
CA VAL A 48 9.81 3.04 -1.58
C VAL A 48 8.55 2.64 -0.83
N GLY A 49 8.64 1.61 0.00
CA GLY A 49 7.51 1.16 0.82
C GLY A 49 7.12 2.20 1.85
N ASP A 50 5.87 2.67 1.81
CA ASP A 50 5.31 3.60 2.79
C ASP A 50 4.16 2.91 3.53
N SER A 51 4.26 2.87 4.87
CA SER A 51 3.25 2.28 5.75
C SER A 51 2.02 3.17 5.92
N GLY A 52 2.13 4.47 5.63
CA GLY A 52 1.02 5.42 5.59
C GLY A 52 0.15 5.31 4.33
N LEU A 53 0.67 4.69 3.26
CA LEU A 53 -0.07 4.47 2.03
C LEU A 53 -0.75 3.11 2.04
N ASN A 54 -2.06 3.11 1.78
CA ASN A 54 -2.90 1.90 1.77
C ASN A 54 -3.53 1.61 0.39
N THR A 55 -3.38 2.51 -0.59
CA THR A 55 -4.00 2.34 -1.93
C THR A 55 -3.06 2.84 -3.03
N LEU A 56 -3.22 2.34 -4.26
CA LEU A 56 -2.51 2.84 -5.45
C LEU A 56 -3.31 3.93 -6.21
N ALA A 57 -4.32 4.53 -5.59
CA ALA A 57 -5.22 5.46 -6.27
C ALA A 57 -4.50 6.70 -6.83
N ASP A 58 -3.46 7.18 -6.15
CA ASP A 58 -2.74 8.41 -6.49
C ASP A 58 -1.99 8.30 -7.83
N PHE A 59 -1.54 7.09 -8.17
CA PHE A 59 -0.87 6.78 -9.43
C PHE A 59 -1.74 6.94 -10.68
N ARG A 60 -3.06 7.14 -10.53
CA ARG A 60 -3.91 7.47 -11.68
C ARG A 60 -3.80 8.91 -12.14
N PHE A 61 -3.58 9.82 -11.19
CA PHE A 61 -3.46 11.25 -11.45
C PHE A 61 -2.05 11.58 -11.92
N GLN A 62 -1.06 11.00 -11.25
CA GLN A 62 0.34 11.12 -11.63
C GLN A 62 0.85 9.78 -12.18
N ARG A 63 0.91 9.67 -13.50
CA ARG A 63 1.33 8.44 -14.20
C ARG A 63 2.77 8.46 -14.67
N ARG A 64 3.44 9.62 -14.67
CA ARG A 64 4.79 9.79 -15.21
C ARG A 64 5.73 10.27 -14.12
N PHE A 65 6.82 9.54 -13.95
CA PHE A 65 7.84 9.80 -12.95
C PHE A 65 9.20 9.85 -13.65
N GLU A 66 9.90 10.98 -13.56
CA GLU A 66 11.18 11.19 -14.24
C GLU A 66 12.25 11.65 -13.25
N ALA A 67 13.38 10.95 -13.22
CA ALA A 67 14.54 11.34 -12.42
C ALA A 67 15.41 12.39 -13.13
N GLU A 68 16.25 13.10 -12.36
CA GLU A 68 17.07 14.20 -12.89
C GLU A 68 18.17 13.66 -13.82
N ARG A 69 18.40 14.35 -14.93
CA ARG A 69 19.50 14.06 -15.86
C ARG A 69 20.84 14.49 -15.25
N GLY A 70 21.90 13.71 -15.48
CA GLY A 70 23.27 14.11 -15.13
C GLY A 70 23.74 15.33 -15.92
N GLU A 71 24.50 16.21 -15.27
CA GLU A 71 25.05 17.41 -15.91
C GLU A 71 26.21 17.05 -16.87
N ASN A 72 26.39 17.86 -17.92
CA ASN A 72 27.50 17.66 -18.84
C ASN A 72 28.84 17.99 -18.16
N GLY A 73 29.90 17.35 -18.63
CA GLY A 73 31.25 17.76 -18.30
C GLY A 73 31.55 19.16 -18.82
N HIS A 74 32.53 19.82 -18.19
CA HIS A 74 32.98 21.13 -18.58
C HIS A 74 34.51 21.15 -18.77
N GLY A 75 35.00 22.20 -19.43
CA GLY A 75 36.42 22.49 -19.49
C GLY A 75 37.03 22.71 -18.10
N ARG A 76 38.36 22.70 -18.03
CA ARG A 76 39.17 22.71 -16.80
C ARG A 76 39.03 21.45 -15.95
N ASN A 77 38.87 20.29 -16.58
CA ASN A 77 38.69 18.98 -15.94
C ASN A 77 37.53 18.93 -14.94
N ARG A 78 36.46 19.69 -15.20
CA ARG A 78 35.30 19.72 -14.30
C ARG A 78 34.28 18.67 -14.72
N THR A 79 34.08 17.68 -13.86
CA THR A 79 33.05 16.66 -14.03
C THR A 79 31.66 17.24 -13.75
N GLY A 80 30.67 16.79 -14.50
CA GLY A 80 29.26 17.15 -14.26
C GLY A 80 28.74 16.55 -12.96
N ARG A 81 27.78 17.23 -12.31
CA ARG A 81 27.06 16.71 -11.14
C ARG A 81 26.12 15.56 -11.56
N SER A 82 26.03 14.53 -10.72
CA SER A 82 25.05 13.46 -10.91
C SER A 82 23.64 13.97 -10.65
N GLY A 83 22.67 13.47 -11.41
CA GLY A 83 21.26 13.77 -11.19
C GLY A 83 20.75 13.16 -9.89
N THR A 84 19.81 13.84 -9.24
CA THR A 84 19.12 13.30 -8.05
C THR A 84 18.21 12.13 -8.41
N ASP A 85 18.27 11.08 -7.60
CA ASP A 85 17.32 9.97 -7.64
C ASP A 85 15.89 10.45 -7.35
N LEU A 86 14.92 9.74 -7.93
CA LEU A 86 13.50 9.93 -7.66
C LEU A 86 12.97 8.76 -6.84
N GLU A 87 12.46 9.06 -5.64
CA GLU A 87 11.81 8.09 -4.78
C GLU A 87 10.28 8.24 -4.90
N VAL A 88 9.62 7.15 -5.24
CA VAL A 88 8.18 7.08 -5.47
C VAL A 88 7.56 6.21 -4.37
N PRO A 89 6.81 6.80 -3.42
CA PRO A 89 6.26 6.05 -2.30
C PRO A 89 5.11 5.16 -2.78
N VAL A 90 5.13 3.88 -2.38
CA VAL A 90 4.09 2.89 -2.70
C VAL A 90 3.63 2.20 -1.42
N PRO A 91 2.36 1.76 -1.33
CA PRO A 91 1.91 0.94 -0.23
C PRO A 91 2.78 -0.30 -0.02
N VAL A 92 3.04 -0.66 1.23
CA VAL A 92 3.63 -1.95 1.56
C VAL A 92 2.72 -3.07 1.02
N GLY A 93 3.30 -4.13 0.46
CA GLY A 93 2.59 -5.21 -0.24
C GLY A 93 2.43 -4.96 -1.75
N THR A 94 3.00 -3.90 -2.32
CA THR A 94 2.96 -3.65 -3.76
C THR A 94 3.91 -4.60 -4.50
N GLN A 95 3.37 -5.38 -5.42
CA GLN A 95 4.11 -6.12 -6.44
C GLN A 95 4.30 -5.26 -7.69
N VAL A 96 5.46 -5.42 -8.33
CA VAL A 96 5.87 -4.56 -9.44
C VAL A 96 6.22 -5.43 -10.62
N PHE A 97 5.45 -5.31 -11.68
CA PHE A 97 5.64 -6.02 -12.93
C PHE A 97 6.05 -5.03 -14.03
N ASP A 98 6.85 -5.51 -14.98
CA ASP A 98 7.00 -4.82 -16.25
C ASP A 98 5.68 -4.95 -17.05
N ALA A 99 5.11 -3.83 -17.47
CA ALA A 99 3.81 -3.82 -18.14
C ALA A 99 3.87 -4.34 -19.59
N GLU A 100 5.05 -4.36 -20.21
CA GLU A 100 5.25 -4.87 -21.57
C GLU A 100 5.54 -6.37 -21.57
N THR A 101 6.40 -6.83 -20.65
CA THR A 101 6.81 -8.25 -20.60
C THR A 101 6.00 -9.10 -19.62
N GLY A 102 5.34 -8.49 -18.63
CA GLY A 102 4.67 -9.19 -17.54
C GLY A 102 5.62 -9.81 -16.52
N GLU A 103 6.93 -9.55 -16.62
CA GLU A 103 7.94 -10.05 -15.70
C GLU A 103 7.83 -9.38 -14.34
N LEU A 104 7.92 -10.15 -13.26
CA LEU A 104 7.98 -9.63 -11.90
C LEU A 104 9.37 -9.02 -11.65
N ILE A 105 9.42 -7.70 -11.47
CA ILE A 105 10.65 -6.97 -11.10
C ILE A 105 10.95 -7.20 -9.62
N GLY A 106 9.91 -7.17 -8.78
CA GLY A 106 10.03 -7.43 -7.35
C GLY A 106 8.83 -6.97 -6.53
N ASP A 107 8.90 -7.22 -5.23
CA ASP A 107 7.85 -6.92 -4.26
C ASP A 107 8.37 -5.98 -3.16
N VAL A 108 7.58 -4.96 -2.84
CA VAL A 108 7.83 -4.04 -1.71
C VAL A 108 7.06 -4.56 -0.50
N THR A 109 7.74 -5.22 0.41
CA THR A 109 7.14 -5.97 1.54
C THR A 109 7.33 -5.33 2.89
N ARG A 110 8.26 -4.37 3.02
CA ARG A 110 8.55 -3.68 4.28
C ARG A 110 8.47 -2.15 4.13
N PRO A 111 8.10 -1.43 5.20
CA PRO A 111 8.25 0.03 5.24
C PRO A 111 9.71 0.44 5.00
N GLY A 112 9.92 1.51 4.26
CA GLY A 112 11.24 2.02 3.88
C GLY A 112 12.02 1.15 2.88
N GLN A 113 11.51 -0.01 2.47
CA GLN A 113 12.19 -0.87 1.49
C GLN A 113 12.26 -0.14 0.14
N ARG A 114 13.48 -0.01 -0.40
CA ARG A 114 13.76 0.61 -1.70
C ARG A 114 13.89 -0.48 -2.77
N LEU A 115 13.12 -0.38 -3.84
CA LEU A 115 13.18 -1.26 -5.01
C LEU A 115 13.58 -0.45 -6.24
N LEU A 116 14.71 -0.79 -6.86
CA LEU A 116 15.17 -0.14 -8.10
C LEU A 116 14.29 -0.57 -9.26
N VAL A 117 13.62 0.36 -9.92
CA VAL A 117 12.73 0.06 -11.05
C VAL A 117 13.21 0.64 -12.38
N ALA A 118 14.03 1.69 -12.35
CA ALA A 118 14.69 2.20 -13.55
C ALA A 118 16.09 2.72 -13.18
N GLN A 119 17.12 2.19 -13.82
CA GLN A 119 18.50 2.58 -13.60
C GLN A 119 18.86 3.85 -14.38
N GLY A 120 19.54 4.78 -13.69
CA GLY A 120 20.11 5.98 -14.31
C GLY A 120 21.17 5.69 -15.36
N GLY A 121 21.22 6.53 -16.39
CA GLY A 121 22.22 6.43 -17.44
C GLY A 121 23.62 6.77 -16.94
N PHE A 122 24.62 6.04 -17.44
CA PHE A 122 26.02 6.27 -17.13
C PHE A 122 26.55 7.54 -17.78
N HIS A 123 27.42 8.24 -17.06
CA HIS A 123 28.10 9.43 -17.55
C HIS A 123 28.93 9.19 -18.82
N GLY A 124 28.99 10.24 -19.64
CA GLY A 124 29.85 10.32 -20.80
C GLY A 124 31.29 10.65 -20.42
N LEU A 125 32.24 10.24 -21.28
CA LEU A 125 33.68 10.40 -21.04
C LEU A 125 34.20 11.64 -21.77
N GLY A 126 34.87 12.53 -21.04
CA GLY A 126 35.54 13.70 -21.60
C GLY A 126 36.77 13.33 -22.42
N ASN A 127 37.27 14.26 -23.23
CA ASN A 127 38.43 13.99 -24.07
C ASN A 127 39.70 13.66 -23.28
N THR A 128 39.80 14.11 -22.02
CA THR A 128 40.91 13.81 -21.12
C THR A 128 41.11 12.31 -20.90
N ARG A 129 40.03 11.52 -20.88
CA ARG A 129 40.06 10.05 -20.71
C ARG A 129 40.70 9.30 -21.89
N TYR A 130 40.72 9.91 -23.07
CA TYR A 130 41.26 9.33 -24.30
C TYR A 130 42.73 9.69 -24.54
N LYS A 131 43.35 10.42 -23.62
CA LYS A 131 44.76 10.81 -23.71
C LYS A 131 45.65 9.58 -23.53
N SER A 132 46.52 9.33 -24.49
CA SER A 132 47.55 8.29 -24.40
C SER A 132 48.91 8.84 -24.84
N SER A 133 49.96 8.02 -24.72
CA SER A 133 51.31 8.38 -25.18
C SER A 133 51.35 8.72 -26.68
N THR A 134 50.49 8.05 -27.46
CA THR A 134 50.32 8.24 -28.91
C THR A 134 49.21 9.25 -29.26
N ASN A 135 48.15 9.36 -28.44
CA ASN A 135 47.05 10.31 -28.64
C ASN A 135 47.10 11.45 -27.62
N ARG A 136 47.95 12.46 -27.89
CA ARG A 136 48.19 13.57 -26.94
C ARG A 136 47.11 14.65 -26.96
N THR A 137 46.38 14.80 -28.05
CA THR A 137 45.33 15.82 -28.25
C THR A 137 44.02 15.18 -28.73
N PRO A 138 43.40 14.30 -27.93
CA PRO A 138 42.13 13.66 -28.28
C PRO A 138 41.03 14.71 -28.48
N ARG A 139 40.32 14.61 -29.61
CA ARG A 139 39.15 15.43 -29.95
C ARG A 139 37.83 14.65 -29.86
N GLN A 140 37.89 13.45 -29.29
CA GLN A 140 36.76 12.57 -29.08
C GLN A 140 36.24 12.69 -27.65
N SER A 141 34.93 12.63 -27.48
CA SER A 141 34.25 12.40 -26.21
C SER A 141 33.16 11.36 -26.41
N LYS A 142 32.72 10.73 -25.31
CA LYS A 142 31.57 9.83 -25.30
C LYS A 142 30.35 10.57 -24.71
N PRO A 143 29.18 10.51 -25.35
CA PRO A 143 27.95 10.98 -24.72
C PRO A 143 27.58 10.07 -23.53
N GLY A 144 26.75 10.59 -22.63
CA GLY A 144 26.14 9.75 -21.58
C GLY A 144 25.20 8.72 -22.19
N THR A 145 24.97 7.61 -21.48
CA THR A 145 23.98 6.62 -21.92
C THR A 145 22.57 7.11 -21.54
N PRO A 146 21.54 6.73 -22.30
CA PRO A 146 20.16 6.98 -21.87
C PRO A 146 19.88 6.23 -20.56
N GLY A 147 18.99 6.80 -19.73
CA GLY A 147 18.43 6.10 -18.58
C GLY A 147 17.34 5.12 -19.00
N ASP A 148 17.06 4.14 -18.14
CA ASP A 148 15.98 3.19 -18.36
C ASP A 148 14.62 3.90 -18.49
N LEU A 149 13.84 3.49 -19.48
CA LEU A 149 12.44 3.87 -19.65
C LEU A 149 11.60 2.60 -19.56
N ARG A 150 10.71 2.52 -18.58
CA ARG A 150 9.85 1.35 -18.38
C ARG A 150 8.42 1.75 -18.09
N SER A 151 7.49 0.93 -18.56
CA SER A 151 6.11 0.95 -18.12
C SER A 151 5.95 -0.12 -17.04
N LEU A 152 5.49 0.26 -15.87
CA LEU A 152 5.32 -0.63 -14.72
C LEU A 152 3.85 -0.86 -14.45
N LYS A 153 3.46 -2.12 -14.21
CA LYS A 153 2.19 -2.50 -13.63
C LYS A 153 2.40 -2.77 -12.14
N LEU A 154 1.80 -1.95 -11.30
CA LEU A 154 1.80 -2.09 -9.85
C LEU A 154 0.54 -2.82 -9.42
N GLU A 155 0.69 -3.86 -8.63
CA GLU A 155 -0.43 -4.65 -8.08
C GLU A 155 -0.30 -4.73 -6.56
N LEU A 156 -1.30 -4.27 -5.81
CA LEU A 156 -1.27 -4.33 -4.36
C LEU A 156 -1.77 -5.69 -3.87
N LYS A 157 -0.87 -6.45 -3.22
CA LYS A 157 -1.13 -7.82 -2.75
C LYS A 157 -1.84 -7.89 -1.41
N VAL A 158 -2.82 -7.03 -1.08
CA VAL A 158 -3.66 -7.28 0.10
C VAL A 158 -5.09 -6.71 0.02
N LEU A 159 -6.02 -7.47 0.61
CA LEU A 159 -7.47 -7.36 0.48
C LEU A 159 -8.14 -6.37 1.44
N ALA A 160 -7.72 -6.28 2.70
CA ALA A 160 -8.31 -5.35 3.69
C ALA A 160 -7.48 -5.14 4.95
N ASP A 161 -7.61 -3.93 5.53
CA ASP A 161 -7.10 -3.58 6.86
C ASP A 161 -8.12 -3.91 7.97
N VAL A 162 -9.41 -3.84 7.63
CA VAL A 162 -10.55 -4.10 8.55
C VAL A 162 -11.49 -5.15 7.96
N GLY A 163 -11.81 -6.18 8.74
CA GLY A 163 -12.79 -7.21 8.36
C GLY A 163 -14.13 -7.02 9.06
N LEU A 164 -15.24 -7.14 8.31
CA LEU A 164 -16.60 -7.13 8.86
C LEU A 164 -17.07 -8.56 9.15
N LEU A 165 -17.57 -8.78 10.36
CA LEU A 165 -18.17 -10.02 10.85
C LEU A 165 -19.62 -9.77 11.29
N GLY A 166 -20.45 -10.81 11.30
CA GLY A 166 -21.84 -10.73 11.75
C GLY A 166 -22.78 -11.52 10.84
N LEU A 167 -23.91 -11.93 11.42
CA LEU A 167 -24.97 -12.70 10.76
C LEU A 167 -25.46 -12.09 9.44
N PRO A 168 -26.10 -12.90 8.56
CA PRO A 168 -26.83 -12.35 7.42
C PRO A 168 -27.80 -11.27 7.91
N ASN A 169 -27.91 -10.16 7.17
CA ASN A 169 -28.76 -9.02 7.54
C ASN A 169 -28.33 -8.19 8.77
N ALA A 170 -27.18 -8.48 9.39
CA ALA A 170 -26.58 -7.62 10.43
C ALA A 170 -26.22 -6.20 9.93
N GLY A 171 -26.29 -5.98 8.61
CA GLY A 171 -26.05 -4.69 7.96
C GLY A 171 -24.61 -4.45 7.53
N LYS A 172 -23.80 -5.50 7.37
CA LYS A 172 -22.41 -5.44 6.88
C LYS A 172 -22.28 -4.69 5.55
N SER A 173 -23.00 -5.12 4.53
CA SER A 173 -22.98 -4.46 3.21
C SER A 173 -23.53 -3.03 3.27
N THR A 174 -24.52 -2.76 4.13
CA THR A 174 -25.06 -1.40 4.34
C THR A 174 -24.02 -0.49 4.96
N LEU A 175 -23.33 -0.95 6.02
CA LEU A 175 -22.24 -0.21 6.63
C LEU A 175 -21.14 0.06 5.61
N LEU A 176 -20.71 -0.96 4.87
CA LEU A 176 -19.66 -0.85 3.85
C LEU A 176 -20.01 0.19 2.78
N LYS A 177 -21.26 0.20 2.30
CA LYS A 177 -21.76 1.23 1.36
C LYS A 177 -21.75 2.62 1.97
N GLN A 178 -22.12 2.75 3.25
CA GLN A 178 -22.19 4.04 3.95
C GLN A 178 -20.81 4.65 4.20
N VAL A 179 -19.80 3.83 4.52
CA VAL A 179 -18.44 4.31 4.84
C VAL A 179 -17.54 4.45 3.62
N SER A 180 -17.88 3.80 2.52
CA SER A 180 -17.01 3.74 1.35
C SER A 180 -17.09 5.04 0.54
N ALA A 181 -15.93 5.65 0.26
CA ALA A 181 -15.81 6.82 -0.62
C ALA A 181 -16.09 6.51 -2.11
N ALA A 182 -16.44 5.26 -2.40
CA ALA A 182 -16.76 4.71 -3.71
C ALA A 182 -17.81 3.60 -3.58
N GLU A 183 -18.53 3.27 -4.65
CA GLU A 183 -19.35 2.05 -4.64
C GLU A 183 -18.50 0.82 -4.28
N PRO A 184 -18.92 0.03 -3.26
CA PRO A 184 -18.21 -1.19 -2.90
C PRO A 184 -18.06 -2.09 -4.10
N LYS A 185 -16.83 -2.55 -4.34
CA LYS A 185 -16.55 -3.40 -5.49
C LYS A 185 -16.61 -4.86 -5.09
N ILE A 186 -17.20 -5.64 -5.98
CA ILE A 186 -17.10 -7.09 -6.01
C ILE A 186 -15.71 -7.40 -6.58
N ALA A 187 -14.91 -8.14 -5.83
CA ALA A 187 -13.55 -8.46 -6.23
C ALA A 187 -13.46 -9.92 -6.71
N ASP A 188 -13.03 -10.10 -7.96
CA ASP A 188 -13.01 -11.38 -8.67
C ASP A 188 -11.64 -12.03 -8.52
N TYR A 189 -11.30 -12.45 -7.30
CA TYR A 189 -10.03 -13.12 -7.06
C TYR A 189 -10.06 -14.55 -7.62
N PRO A 190 -9.02 -14.99 -8.35
CA PRO A 190 -8.99 -16.31 -8.98
C PRO A 190 -9.00 -17.49 -8.00
N PHE A 191 -8.94 -17.21 -6.69
CA PHE A 191 -8.93 -18.18 -5.61
C PHE A 191 -10.17 -18.12 -4.70
N THR A 192 -11.18 -17.30 -5.01
CA THR A 192 -12.41 -17.19 -4.23
C THR A 192 -13.62 -17.68 -5.04
N THR A 193 -14.45 -18.54 -4.44
CA THR A 193 -15.78 -18.91 -4.99
C THR A 193 -16.88 -17.93 -4.58
N LEU A 194 -16.66 -17.16 -3.51
CA LEU A 194 -17.52 -16.08 -3.06
C LEU A 194 -16.76 -14.76 -3.21
N HIS A 195 -17.30 -13.84 -4.00
CA HIS A 195 -16.66 -12.56 -4.24
C HIS A 195 -16.83 -11.64 -3.02
N PRO A 196 -15.75 -11.27 -2.30
CA PRO A 196 -15.86 -10.35 -1.17
C PRO A 196 -16.22 -8.95 -1.66
N GLN A 197 -16.98 -8.22 -0.84
CA GLN A 197 -17.24 -6.80 -1.07
C GLN A 197 -16.16 -5.97 -0.37
N LEU A 198 -15.50 -5.10 -1.13
CA LEU A 198 -14.44 -4.21 -0.64
C LEU A 198 -14.88 -2.75 -0.70
N GLY A 199 -14.57 -1.98 0.34
CA GLY A 199 -14.85 -0.53 0.43
C GLY A 199 -13.63 0.26 0.89
N VAL A 200 -13.33 1.40 0.23
CA VAL A 200 -12.29 2.33 0.69
C VAL A 200 -12.91 3.30 1.67
N VAL A 201 -12.46 3.27 2.92
CA VAL A 201 -12.91 4.23 3.92
C VAL A 201 -11.91 5.37 3.98
N ARG A 202 -12.35 6.58 3.64
CA ARG A 202 -11.55 7.82 3.77
C ARG A 202 -11.89 8.50 5.09
N VAL A 203 -10.88 8.70 5.92
CA VAL A 203 -11.02 9.38 7.22
C VAL A 203 -10.51 10.83 7.15
N GLY A 204 -9.54 11.08 6.27
CA GLY A 204 -8.96 12.40 6.03
C GLY A 204 -8.35 12.54 4.63
N PRO A 205 -7.64 13.66 4.35
CA PRO A 205 -7.05 13.93 3.03
C PRO A 205 -6.02 12.89 2.59
N THR A 206 -5.23 12.38 3.54
CA THR A 206 -4.16 11.40 3.35
C THR A 206 -4.40 10.08 4.09
N GLN A 207 -5.50 10.00 4.87
CA GLN A 207 -5.81 8.85 5.71
C GLN A 207 -6.96 8.05 5.10
N SER A 208 -6.66 6.82 4.69
CA SER A 208 -7.65 5.87 4.21
C SER A 208 -7.25 4.45 4.57
N PHE A 209 -8.24 3.58 4.72
CA PHE A 209 -8.02 2.15 4.92
C PHE A 209 -9.06 1.34 4.15
N VAL A 210 -8.78 0.05 4.01
CA VAL A 210 -9.63 -0.87 3.27
C VAL A 210 -10.47 -1.70 4.23
N MET A 211 -11.78 -1.72 3.99
CA MET A 211 -12.72 -2.56 4.73
C MET A 211 -13.24 -3.66 3.80
N ALA A 212 -13.20 -4.91 4.25
CA ALA A 212 -13.78 -6.05 3.55
C ALA A 212 -14.96 -6.62 4.34
N ASP A 213 -16.04 -6.91 3.63
CA ASP A 213 -16.97 -7.93 4.11
C ASP A 213 -16.28 -9.30 3.98
N ILE A 214 -16.28 -10.08 5.06
CA ILE A 214 -15.77 -11.46 5.07
C ILE A 214 -17.00 -12.34 4.81
N PRO A 215 -17.31 -12.68 3.53
CA PRO A 215 -18.38 -13.61 3.22
C PRO A 215 -18.04 -15.00 3.75
N GLY A 216 -19.07 -15.75 4.17
CA GLY A 216 -18.93 -17.20 4.36
C GLY A 216 -18.50 -17.72 5.74
N LEU A 217 -18.67 -16.95 6.82
CA LEU A 217 -18.66 -17.58 8.16
C LEU A 217 -19.91 -18.46 8.41
N ILE A 218 -21.00 -18.19 7.69
CA ILE A 218 -22.37 -18.49 8.16
C ILE A 218 -23.15 -19.42 7.23
N GLU A 219 -22.60 -19.79 6.07
CA GLU A 219 -23.19 -20.82 5.19
C GLU A 219 -22.10 -21.63 4.50
N GLY A 220 -21.97 -22.91 4.87
CA GLY A 220 -21.36 -23.96 4.04
C GLY A 220 -19.84 -24.15 4.09
N ALA A 221 -19.07 -23.38 4.86
CA ALA A 221 -17.61 -23.57 4.88
C ALA A 221 -17.13 -24.78 5.73
N ALA A 222 -18.05 -25.47 6.43
CA ALA A 222 -17.78 -26.72 7.13
C ALA A 222 -17.88 -27.98 6.25
N GLU A 223 -18.54 -27.94 5.08
CA GLU A 223 -18.82 -29.15 4.29
C GLU A 223 -18.14 -29.22 2.90
N GLY A 224 -17.39 -28.22 2.45
CA GLY A 224 -16.90 -28.26 1.07
C GLY A 224 -15.66 -27.43 0.75
N ALA A 225 -14.55 -28.15 0.56
CA ALA A 225 -13.33 -27.74 -0.17
C ALA A 225 -12.46 -26.67 0.49
N GLY A 226 -11.14 -26.91 0.53
CA GLY A 226 -10.09 -26.06 1.13
C GLY A 226 -9.88 -24.67 0.50
N LEU A 227 -10.96 -23.98 0.13
CA LEU A 227 -11.06 -22.63 -0.43
C LEU A 227 -11.08 -21.56 0.68
N GLY A 228 -11.76 -21.83 1.81
CA GLY A 228 -11.78 -20.93 2.96
C GLY A 228 -10.38 -20.63 3.51
N ILE A 229 -9.55 -21.67 3.68
CA ILE A 229 -8.15 -21.54 4.14
C ILE A 229 -7.30 -20.65 3.21
N ARG A 230 -7.54 -20.69 1.88
CA ARG A 230 -6.82 -19.82 0.93
C ARG A 230 -7.27 -18.37 1.04
N PHE A 231 -8.57 -18.08 1.16
CA PHE A 231 -9.05 -16.71 1.40
C PHE A 231 -8.46 -16.11 2.69
N LEU A 232 -8.37 -16.92 3.75
CA LEU A 232 -7.81 -16.50 5.04
C LEU A 232 -6.30 -16.22 4.97
N LYS A 233 -5.53 -16.98 4.17
CA LYS A 233 -4.12 -16.64 3.87
C LYS A 233 -3.96 -15.25 3.23
N HIS A 234 -4.98 -14.75 2.53
CA HIS A 234 -4.97 -13.42 1.91
C HIS A 234 -5.57 -12.32 2.80
N LEU A 235 -6.20 -12.68 3.93
CA LEU A 235 -6.64 -11.76 4.98
C LEU A 235 -5.52 -11.40 5.98
N GLY A 236 -4.27 -11.80 5.73
CA GLY A 236 -3.13 -11.66 6.65
C GLY A 236 -2.73 -10.23 7.06
N ARG A 237 -3.31 -9.19 6.43
CA ARG A 237 -3.15 -7.77 6.86
C ARG A 237 -4.37 -7.22 7.59
N THR A 238 -5.42 -8.02 7.80
CA THR A 238 -6.54 -7.60 8.63
C THR A 238 -6.02 -7.36 10.04
N ARG A 239 -6.13 -6.11 10.50
CA ARG A 239 -5.61 -5.67 11.81
C ARG A 239 -6.71 -5.55 12.84
N LEU A 240 -7.95 -5.41 12.38
CA LEU A 240 -9.12 -5.19 13.21
C LEU A 240 -10.33 -5.91 12.62
N LEU A 241 -11.12 -6.53 13.48
CA LEU A 241 -12.41 -7.14 13.14
C LEU A 241 -13.54 -6.30 13.76
N LEU A 242 -14.51 -5.90 12.94
CA LEU A 242 -15.74 -5.27 13.39
C LEU A 242 -16.86 -6.30 13.37
N HIS A 243 -17.34 -6.65 14.56
CA HIS A 243 -18.43 -7.62 14.72
C HIS A 243 -19.76 -6.88 14.82
N LEU A 244 -20.49 -6.86 13.71
CA LEU A 244 -21.81 -6.25 13.61
C LEU A 244 -22.87 -7.18 14.19
N VAL A 245 -23.70 -6.60 15.06
CA VAL A 245 -24.85 -7.27 15.68
C VAL A 245 -26.10 -6.48 15.34
N ASP A 246 -27.12 -7.17 14.85
CA ASP A 246 -28.44 -6.59 14.68
C ASP A 246 -29.14 -6.47 16.04
N VAL A 247 -29.40 -5.25 16.52
CA VAL A 247 -30.05 -5.03 17.82
C VAL A 247 -31.56 -5.24 17.78
N ALA A 248 -32.15 -5.27 16.58
CA ALA A 248 -33.58 -5.46 16.37
C ALA A 248 -33.78 -6.57 15.31
N PRO A 249 -33.44 -7.83 15.65
CA PRO A 249 -33.66 -8.95 14.76
C PRO A 249 -35.15 -9.05 14.38
N PRO A 250 -35.48 -9.54 13.17
CA PRO A 250 -36.86 -9.70 12.74
C PRO A 250 -37.66 -10.70 13.60
N ASP A 251 -36.96 -11.61 14.28
CA ASP A 251 -37.53 -12.46 15.31
C ASP A 251 -37.30 -11.83 16.70
N PRO A 252 -38.34 -11.34 17.39
CA PRO A 252 -38.22 -10.66 18.67
C PRO A 252 -37.83 -11.58 19.84
N ASP A 253 -37.93 -12.90 19.67
CA ASP A 253 -37.53 -13.87 20.71
C ASP A 253 -36.02 -14.19 20.67
N LEU A 254 -35.31 -13.76 19.62
CA LEU A 254 -33.88 -14.00 19.46
C LEU A 254 -33.06 -12.95 20.20
N ASP A 255 -32.26 -13.37 21.19
CA ASP A 255 -31.35 -12.44 21.88
C ASP A 255 -30.20 -12.03 20.96
N PRO A 256 -30.00 -10.72 20.67
CA PRO A 256 -28.89 -10.26 19.83
C PRO A 256 -27.50 -10.72 20.31
N LEU A 257 -27.36 -11.03 21.60
CA LEU A 257 -26.10 -11.49 22.18
C LEU A 257 -25.82 -12.98 21.96
N GLU A 258 -26.80 -13.78 21.53
CA GLU A 258 -26.56 -15.16 21.10
C GLU A 258 -25.89 -15.19 19.73
N ALA A 259 -26.30 -14.30 18.82
CA ALA A 259 -25.66 -14.12 17.52
C ALA A 259 -24.15 -13.85 17.65
N VAL A 260 -23.75 -13.13 18.70
CA VAL A 260 -22.34 -12.87 19.00
C VAL A 260 -21.59 -14.17 19.31
N GLU A 261 -22.16 -15.05 20.12
CA GLU A 261 -21.52 -16.30 20.51
C GLU A 261 -21.40 -17.26 19.32
N THR A 262 -22.43 -17.34 18.48
CA THR A 262 -22.41 -18.14 17.25
C THR A 262 -21.24 -17.74 16.35
N VAL A 263 -21.12 -16.45 16.02
CA VAL A 263 -20.06 -15.94 15.14
C VAL A 263 -18.67 -16.10 15.77
N VAL A 264 -18.56 -16.00 17.10
CA VAL A 264 -17.28 -16.21 17.81
C VAL A 264 -16.86 -17.68 17.78
N ALA A 265 -17.78 -18.60 18.06
CA ALA A 265 -17.51 -20.04 18.00
C ALA A 265 -17.10 -20.46 16.57
N GLU A 266 -17.77 -19.92 15.55
CA GLU A 266 -17.39 -20.12 14.15
C GLU A 266 -15.98 -19.58 13.88
N LEU A 267 -15.70 -18.32 14.24
CA LEU A 267 -14.39 -17.71 14.01
C LEU A 267 -13.25 -18.54 14.63
N GLU A 268 -13.45 -19.06 15.84
CA GLU A 268 -12.50 -19.92 16.54
C GLU A 268 -12.29 -21.27 15.85
N GLN A 269 -13.36 -21.88 15.32
CA GLN A 269 -13.29 -23.12 14.54
C GLN A 269 -12.60 -22.91 13.19
N TYR A 270 -12.77 -21.75 12.56
CA TYR A 270 -12.20 -21.45 11.25
C TYR A 270 -10.73 -21.02 11.28
N SER A 271 -10.32 -20.14 12.22
CA SER A 271 -8.92 -19.68 12.31
C SER A 271 -8.57 -19.13 13.69
N ALA A 272 -7.64 -19.84 14.36
CA ALA A 272 -7.05 -19.38 15.62
C ALA A 272 -6.27 -18.05 15.47
N GLU A 273 -5.75 -17.73 14.28
CA GLU A 273 -5.03 -16.48 14.04
C GLU A 273 -5.99 -15.28 13.97
N LEU A 274 -7.12 -15.43 13.26
CA LEU A 274 -8.14 -14.37 13.19
C LEU A 274 -8.90 -14.22 14.51
N ALA A 275 -9.13 -15.31 15.24
CA ALA A 275 -9.77 -15.25 16.55
C ALA A 275 -8.93 -14.45 17.58
N ARG A 276 -7.62 -14.36 17.39
CA ARG A 276 -6.70 -13.53 18.21
C ARG A 276 -6.71 -12.07 17.83
N LEU A 277 -7.23 -11.71 16.64
CA LEU A 277 -7.28 -10.31 16.24
C LEU A 277 -8.20 -9.50 17.17
N PRO A 278 -7.91 -8.21 17.37
CA PRO A 278 -8.79 -7.31 18.08
C PRO A 278 -10.15 -7.30 17.41
N ARG A 279 -11.18 -7.43 18.25
CA ARG A 279 -12.57 -7.49 17.79
C ARG A 279 -13.37 -6.44 18.54
N TRP A 280 -13.95 -5.53 17.78
CA TRP A 280 -14.88 -4.53 18.31
C TRP A 280 -16.30 -4.99 18.08
N LEU A 281 -17.14 -4.80 19.09
CA LEU A 281 -18.56 -5.06 18.95
C LEU A 281 -19.25 -3.82 18.39
N VAL A 282 -20.07 -4.00 17.37
CA VAL A 282 -20.77 -2.92 16.69
C VAL A 282 -22.26 -3.25 16.72
N LEU A 283 -22.98 -2.62 17.64
CA LEU A 283 -24.42 -2.70 17.75
C LEU A 283 -25.03 -1.85 16.63
N ASN A 284 -25.63 -2.49 15.64
CA ASN A 284 -26.19 -1.85 14.45
C ASN A 284 -27.73 -1.83 14.50
N LYS A 285 -28.34 -0.88 13.79
CA LYS A 285 -29.79 -0.59 13.76
C LYS A 285 -30.35 -0.02 15.07
N VAL A 286 -29.54 0.74 15.81
CA VAL A 286 -29.98 1.40 17.06
C VAL A 286 -31.09 2.42 16.85
N ASP A 287 -31.35 2.83 15.61
CA ASP A 287 -32.49 3.68 15.23
C ASP A 287 -33.86 3.00 15.43
N LEU A 288 -33.89 1.67 15.61
CA LEU A 288 -35.11 0.90 15.85
C LEU A 288 -35.41 0.69 17.35
N LEU A 289 -34.54 1.17 18.24
CA LEU A 289 -34.68 1.03 19.69
C LEU A 289 -34.67 2.40 20.38
N ASP A 290 -35.36 2.48 21.52
CA ASP A 290 -35.28 3.63 22.40
C ASP A 290 -33.93 3.68 23.15
N ALA A 291 -33.49 4.88 23.56
CA ALA A 291 -32.20 5.10 24.19
C ALA A 291 -31.97 4.25 25.46
N ASP A 292 -33.02 4.00 26.23
CA ASP A 292 -32.96 3.16 27.44
C ASP A 292 -32.71 1.69 27.09
N ALA A 293 -33.34 1.19 26.01
CA ALA A 293 -33.15 -0.18 25.53
C ALA A 293 -31.75 -0.38 24.95
N VAL A 294 -31.22 0.59 24.22
CA VAL A 294 -29.84 0.58 23.70
C VAL A 294 -28.84 0.55 24.85
N SER A 295 -29.05 1.37 25.89
CA SER A 295 -28.17 1.42 27.07
C SER A 295 -28.17 0.09 27.82
N ALA A 296 -29.35 -0.50 28.04
CA ALA A 296 -29.46 -1.81 28.69
C ALA A 296 -28.78 -2.93 27.88
N LEU A 297 -28.91 -2.92 26.56
CA LEU A 297 -28.25 -3.90 25.68
C LEU A 297 -26.72 -3.73 25.71
N ARG A 298 -26.22 -2.49 25.72
CA ARG A 298 -24.80 -2.20 25.85
C ARG A 298 -24.21 -2.70 27.17
N GLU A 299 -24.91 -2.51 28.29
CA GLU A 299 -24.47 -3.02 29.59
C GLU A 299 -24.39 -4.55 29.59
N ARG A 300 -25.42 -5.22 29.06
CA ARG A 300 -25.43 -6.68 28.90
C ARG A 300 -24.28 -7.16 28.01
N ALA A 301 -24.03 -6.46 26.89
CA ALA A 301 -22.94 -6.78 25.97
C ALA A 301 -21.56 -6.61 26.64
N ALA A 302 -21.35 -5.52 27.38
CA ALA A 302 -20.12 -5.26 28.11
C ALA A 302 -19.85 -6.31 29.19
N ALA A 303 -20.88 -6.72 29.93
CA ALA A 303 -20.78 -7.79 30.93
C ALA A 303 -20.37 -9.14 30.30
N LYS A 304 -20.83 -9.42 29.08
CA LYS A 304 -20.59 -10.71 28.38
C LYS A 304 -19.24 -10.74 27.64
N THR A 305 -18.79 -9.61 27.08
CA THR A 305 -17.57 -9.55 26.24
C THR A 305 -16.30 -9.13 26.98
N GLY A 306 -16.44 -8.58 28.20
CA GLY A 306 -15.32 -8.11 29.03
C GLY A 306 -14.93 -6.64 28.76
N PRO A 307 -14.20 -6.01 29.69
CA PRO A 307 -13.90 -4.57 29.67
C PRO A 307 -12.94 -4.15 28.53
N ASP A 308 -12.17 -5.08 27.97
CA ASP A 308 -11.13 -4.78 26.98
C ASP A 308 -11.65 -4.69 25.53
N ARG A 309 -12.96 -4.83 25.31
CA ARG A 309 -13.56 -4.81 23.96
C ARG A 309 -14.41 -3.56 23.76
N PRO A 310 -13.99 -2.63 22.88
CA PRO A 310 -14.80 -1.47 22.51
C PRO A 310 -16.15 -1.89 21.94
N ILE A 311 -17.21 -1.23 22.41
CA ILE A 311 -18.57 -1.37 21.91
C ILE A 311 -18.97 -0.05 21.26
N PHE A 312 -19.38 -0.12 20.00
CA PHE A 312 -19.90 1.01 19.24
C PHE A 312 -21.37 0.82 18.95
N GLU A 313 -22.13 1.89 19.08
CA GLU A 313 -23.54 1.97 18.70
C GLU A 313 -23.63 2.75 17.40
N ILE A 314 -24.19 2.11 16.36
CA ILE A 314 -24.32 2.73 15.05
C ILE A 314 -25.69 2.44 14.44
N SER A 315 -26.06 3.29 13.49
CA SER A 315 -27.08 2.98 12.51
C SER A 315 -26.46 3.16 11.14
N ALA A 316 -26.13 2.05 10.49
CA ALA A 316 -25.56 2.07 9.14
C ALA A 316 -26.49 2.73 8.11
N ALA A 317 -27.82 2.66 8.31
CA ALA A 317 -28.81 3.25 7.43
C ALA A 317 -28.89 4.77 7.56
N THR A 318 -28.81 5.30 8.78
CA THR A 318 -28.90 6.76 9.04
C THR A 318 -27.53 7.45 9.05
N GLY A 319 -26.45 6.70 9.22
CA GLY A 319 -25.09 7.21 9.39
C GLY A 319 -24.73 7.58 10.83
N THR A 320 -25.67 7.45 11.77
CA THR A 320 -25.44 7.76 13.20
C THR A 320 -24.34 6.87 13.78
N GLY A 321 -23.37 7.47 14.49
CA GLY A 321 -22.25 6.75 15.13
C GLY A 321 -21.15 6.25 14.19
N VAL A 322 -21.41 6.19 12.87
CA VAL A 322 -20.50 5.62 11.86
C VAL A 322 -19.18 6.40 11.76
N ALA A 323 -19.23 7.73 11.80
CA ALA A 323 -18.02 8.56 11.73
C ALA A 323 -17.07 8.32 12.91
N ALA A 324 -17.62 8.16 14.12
CA ALA A 324 -16.84 7.87 15.32
C ALA A 324 -16.18 6.49 15.26
N LEU A 325 -16.93 5.48 14.77
CA LEU A 325 -16.43 4.12 14.54
C LEU A 325 -15.24 4.13 13.55
N VAL A 326 -15.40 4.80 12.41
CA VAL A 326 -14.38 4.87 11.35
C VAL A 326 -13.11 5.60 11.83
N GLN A 327 -13.27 6.72 12.55
CA GLN A 327 -12.13 7.45 13.11
C GLN A 327 -11.40 6.62 14.17
N ALA A 328 -12.13 5.91 15.02
CA ALA A 328 -11.52 5.01 15.99
C ALA A 328 -10.75 3.89 15.28
N ALA A 329 -11.36 3.26 14.27
CA ALA A 329 -10.72 2.18 13.51
C ALA A 329 -9.41 2.65 12.87
N MET A 330 -9.37 3.85 12.28
CA MET A 330 -8.13 4.42 11.73
C MET A 330 -7.03 4.57 12.79
N ARG A 331 -7.37 5.12 13.97
CA ARG A 331 -6.40 5.25 15.07
C ARG A 331 -5.83 3.90 15.51
N GLU A 332 -6.68 2.88 15.60
CA GLU A 332 -6.25 1.51 15.95
C GLU A 332 -5.31 0.92 14.89
N ILE A 333 -5.63 1.11 13.61
CA ILE A 333 -4.80 0.65 12.49
C ILE A 333 -3.42 1.34 12.52
N GLU A 334 -3.37 2.64 12.78
CA GLU A 334 -2.13 3.41 12.88
C GLU A 334 -1.27 2.95 14.06
N GLN A 335 -1.86 2.81 15.25
CA GLN A 335 -1.16 2.33 16.46
C GLN A 335 -0.57 0.92 16.27
N ARG A 336 -1.28 0.05 15.56
CA ARG A 336 -0.82 -1.32 15.25
C ARG A 336 0.19 -1.39 14.11
N SER A 337 0.22 -0.37 13.25
CA SER A 337 1.26 -0.23 12.23
C SER A 337 2.61 0.07 12.89
N GLY A 338 2.65 1.00 13.84
CA GLY A 338 3.89 1.40 14.51
C GLY A 338 4.44 0.40 15.53
N SER A 339 3.60 -0.46 16.11
CA SER A 339 4.05 -1.44 17.13
C SER A 339 4.69 -2.72 16.53
N ARG A 340 4.38 -3.08 15.28
CA ARG A 340 5.05 -4.19 14.57
C ARG A 340 6.45 -3.81 14.07
N GLU A 341 6.68 -2.54 13.76
CA GLU A 341 8.00 -2.00 13.37
C GLU A 341 9.06 -2.19 14.48
N GLY A 342 8.65 -2.22 15.76
CA GLY A 342 9.55 -2.49 16.89
C GLY A 342 9.90 -3.97 17.09
N MET A 343 9.05 -4.89 16.64
CA MET A 343 9.22 -6.33 16.89
C MET A 343 9.98 -7.03 15.76
N ASP A 344 9.80 -6.58 14.51
CA ASP A 344 10.57 -7.10 13.35
C ASP A 344 12.01 -6.55 13.31
N ALA A 345 12.32 -5.48 14.06
CA ALA A 345 13.67 -4.92 14.17
C ALA A 345 14.58 -5.71 15.13
N GLU A 346 14.01 -6.46 16.08
CA GLU A 346 14.78 -7.28 17.04
C GLU A 346 15.15 -8.66 16.47
N ASP A 347 14.35 -9.24 15.57
CA ASP A 347 14.60 -10.56 14.96
C ASP A 347 15.57 -10.52 13.75
N GLY A 348 15.98 -9.32 13.30
CA GLY A 348 16.94 -9.14 12.19
C GLY A 348 18.42 -9.10 12.60
N GLY A 349 18.71 -9.30 13.88
CA GLY A 349 20.02 -9.09 14.50
C GLY A 349 20.70 -10.37 14.99
N ASP A 350 20.59 -11.50 14.29
CA ASP A 350 21.55 -12.59 14.43
C ASP A 350 21.46 -13.55 13.23
N ALA A 351 22.37 -13.37 12.26
CA ALA A 351 22.89 -14.39 11.34
C ALA A 351 24.13 -13.89 10.61
#